data_AF-A0A3B0X2H9-F1
#
_entry.id   AF-A0A3B0X2H9-F1
#
_cell.length_a   1.000
_cell.length_b   1.000
_cell.length_c   1.000
_cell.angle_alpha   90.00
_cell.angle_beta   90.00
_cell.angle_gamma   90.00
#
_symmetry.space_group_name_H-M   'P 1'
#
loop_
_entity.id
_entity.type
_entity.pdbx_description
1 polymer ?
#
loop_
_entity_poly.entity_id
_entity_poly.type
_entity_poly.pdbx_seq_one_letter_code
_entity_poly.pdbx_strand_id
1 'polypeptide(L)' 'MKFSEDYASGSYIIRAFTDNKITVNNTLYERSLVISKHHLNTDWGIEHVDQLSHDVWQALLADKPEVILIGTGP' A
#
# COMPACT_ATOMS: atom_id res chain seq x y z
N MET A 1 -33.57 -8.85 -7.90
CA MET A 1 -32.64 -7.94 -7.22
C MET A 1 -31.38 -7.88 -8.06
N LYS A 2 -31.05 -6.71 -8.62
CA LYS A 2 -29.82 -6.51 -9.42
C LYS A 2 -28.85 -5.75 -8.51
N PHE A 3 -27.84 -6.44 -8.00
CA PHE A 3 -26.77 -5.79 -7.25
C PHE A 3 -25.82 -5.14 -8.26
N SER A 4 -25.71 -3.81 -8.22
CA SER A 4 -24.67 -3.08 -8.96
C SER A 4 -23.41 -3.04 -8.12
N GLU A 5 -22.31 -3.50 -8.70
CA GLU A 5 -21.00 -3.42 -8.07
C GLU A 5 -20.60 -1.95 -7.89
N ASP A 6 -20.34 -1.55 -6.65
CA ASP A 6 -19.82 -0.23 -6.31
C ASP A 6 -18.29 -0.27 -6.44
N TYR A 7 -17.77 0.41 -7.45
CA TYR A 7 -16.32 0.48 -7.65
C TYR A 7 -15.76 1.51 -6.69
N ALA A 8 -14.87 1.07 -5.79
CA ALA A 8 -14.16 1.97 -4.88
C ALA A 8 -13.52 3.12 -5.68
N SER A 9 -13.82 4.36 -5.29
CA SER A 9 -13.37 5.59 -5.97
C SER A 9 -11.88 5.94 -5.74
N GLY A 10 -11.09 4.98 -5.25
CA GLY A 10 -9.65 5.14 -5.04
C GLY A 10 -8.88 4.99 -6.35
N SER A 11 -7.82 5.78 -6.54
CA SER A 11 -6.97 5.66 -7.74
C SER A 11 -6.16 4.37 -7.75
N TYR A 12 -5.94 3.79 -6.57
CA TYR A 12 -5.18 2.57 -6.37
C TYR A 12 -5.99 1.60 -5.52
N ILE A 13 -6.32 0.45 -6.10
CA ILE A 13 -7.13 -0.59 -5.47
C ILE A 13 -6.29 -1.87 -5.43
N ILE A 14 -6.12 -2.45 -4.24
CA ILE A 14 -5.53 -3.79 -4.11
C ILE A 14 -6.56 -4.80 -4.61
N ARG A 15 -6.24 -5.50 -5.72
CA ARG A 15 -7.11 -6.50 -6.34
C ARG A 15 -6.82 -7.93 -5.87
N ALA A 16 -5.57 -8.20 -5.50
CA ALA A 16 -5.14 -9.52 -5.04
C ALA A 16 -3.88 -9.37 -4.17
N PHE A 17 -3.67 -10.34 -3.27
CA PHE A 17 -2.44 -10.48 -2.51
C PHE A 17 -2.11 -11.96 -2.30
N THR A 18 -0.83 -12.25 -2.18
CA THR A 18 -0.27 -13.51 -1.68
C THR A 18 0.76 -13.16 -0.61
N ASP A 19 1.39 -14.18 -0.02
CA ASP A 19 2.41 -14.02 1.02
C ASP A 19 3.49 -12.99 0.66
N ASN A 20 3.93 -12.97 -0.60
CA ASN A 20 5.09 -12.16 -1.04
C ASN A 20 4.76 -11.15 -2.15
N LYS A 21 3.49 -11.02 -2.54
CA LYS A 21 3.11 -10.20 -3.70
C LYS A 21 1.77 -9.52 -3.50
N ILE A 22 1.64 -8.32 -4.04
CA ILE A 22 0.37 -7.60 -4.10
C ILE A 22 0.10 -7.10 -5.51
N THR A 23 -1.15 -7.19 -5.94
CA THR A 23 -1.61 -6.64 -7.22
C THR A 23 -2.42 -5.40 -6.94
N VAL A 24 -1.89 -4.24 -7.36
CA VAL A 24 -2.61 -2.96 -7.30
C VAL A 24 -3.08 -2.62 -8.71
N ASN A 25 -4.37 -2.40 -8.87
CA ASN A 25 -5.04 -2.26 -10.16
C ASN A 25 -4.70 -3.45 -11.08
N ASN A 26 -3.86 -3.27 -12.08
CA ASN A 26 -3.44 -4.31 -13.02
C ASN A 26 -1.93 -4.58 -12.96
N THR A 27 -1.23 -4.06 -11.95
CA THR A 27 0.22 -4.17 -11.80
C THR A 27 0.56 -5.03 -10.59
N LEU A 28 1.47 -5.99 -10.79
CA LEU A 28 2.01 -6.86 -9.76
C LEU A 28 3.25 -6.22 -9.14
N TYR A 29 3.31 -6.21 -7.80
CA TYR A 29 4.45 -5.75 -7.03
C TYR A 29 4.93 -6.86 -6.09
N GLU A 30 6.25 -7.02 -6.04
CA GLU A 30 6.93 -8.05 -5.24
C GLU A 30 7.85 -7.43 -4.18
N ARG A 31 7.93 -6.09 -4.13
CA ARG A 31 8.69 -5.32 -3.14
C ARG A 31 7.73 -4.49 -2.30
N SER A 32 8.18 -4.16 -1.09
CA SER A 32 7.43 -3.28 -0.19
C SER A 32 7.17 -1.93 -0.85
N LEU A 33 5.98 -1.40 -0.65
CA LEU A 33 5.52 -0.15 -1.24
C LEU A 33 4.61 0.60 -0.28
N VAL A 34 4.43 1.90 -0.52
CA VAL A 34 3.45 2.73 0.18
C VAL A 34 2.32 3.06 -0.78
N ILE A 35 1.10 2.79 -0.37
CA ILE A 35 -0.11 3.07 -1.14
C ILE A 35 -1.08 3.92 -0.31
N SER A 36 -1.61 4.97 -0.92
CA SER A 36 -2.69 5.79 -0.41
C SER A 36 -3.74 6.00 -1.49
N LYS A 37 -4.82 6.72 -1.17
CA LYS A 37 -5.90 7.01 -2.13
C LYS A 37 -5.41 7.71 -3.40
N HIS A 38 -4.35 8.51 -3.29
CA HIS A 38 -3.86 9.41 -4.34
C HIS A 38 -2.39 9.21 -4.70
N HIS A 39 -1.65 8.40 -3.94
CA HIS A 39 -0.21 8.21 -4.13
C HIS A 39 0.17 6.73 -4.06
N LEU A 40 1.11 6.33 -4.92
CA LEU A 40 1.72 5.01 -4.91
C LEU A 40 3.24 5.22 -5.02
N ASN A 41 3.97 4.89 -3.96
CA ASN A 41 5.43 4.90 -3.94
C ASN A 41 5.95 3.46 -3.98
N THR A 42 6.49 3.07 -5.13
CA THR A 42 7.05 1.74 -5.38
C THR A 42 8.51 1.60 -4.97
N ASP A 43 9.19 2.72 -4.72
CA ASP A 43 10.60 2.79 -4.35
C ASP A 43 10.74 3.16 -2.87
N TRP A 44 9.94 2.49 -2.01
CA TRP A 44 9.89 2.80 -0.58
C TRP A 44 11.23 2.56 0.13
N GLY A 45 12.07 1.66 -0.39
CA GLY A 45 13.45 1.50 0.05
C GLY A 45 13.65 0.66 1.31
N ILE A 46 12.59 0.03 1.82
CA ILE A 46 12.69 -0.98 2.88
C ILE A 46 12.13 -2.32 2.39
N GLU A 47 12.68 -3.42 2.91
CA GLU A 47 12.26 -4.79 2.59
C GLU A 47 11.61 -5.49 3.79
N HIS A 48 11.95 -5.08 5.02
CA HIS A 48 11.40 -5.66 6.26
C HIS A 48 10.93 -4.58 7.24
N VAL A 49 9.94 -4.92 8.07
CA VAL A 49 9.35 -3.98 9.07
C VAL A 49 10.38 -3.47 10.08
N ASP A 50 11.42 -4.27 10.38
CA ASP A 50 12.50 -3.89 11.30
C ASP A 50 13.36 -2.73 10.77
N GLN A 51 13.25 -2.41 9.48
CA GLN A 51 13.95 -1.29 8.84
C GLN A 51 13.17 0.04 8.94
N LEU A 52 12.02 0.06 9.62
CA LEU A 52 11.23 1.26 9.91
C LEU A 52 11.96 2.18 10.90
N SER A 53 12.99 2.86 10.41
CA SER A 53 13.73 3.87 11.16
C SER A 53 12.91 5.15 11.37
N HIS A 54 13.43 6.04 12.22
CA HIS A 54 12.80 7.34 12.46
C HIS A 54 12.59 8.14 11.17
N ASP A 55 13.55 8.13 10.27
CA ASP A 55 13.48 8.88 9.00
C ASP A 55 12.40 8.32 8.08
N VAL A 56 12.23 6.99 8.04
CA VAL A 56 11.15 6.35 7.27
C VAL A 56 9.79 6.74 7.83
N TRP A 57 9.64 6.77 9.16
CA TRP A 57 8.41 7.24 9.80
C TRP A 57 8.11 8.70 9.51
N GLN A 58 9.11 9.59 9.55
CA GLN A 58 8.92 11.00 9.21
C GLN A 58 8.43 11.17 7.77
N ALA A 59 8.97 10.40 6.82
CA ALA A 59 8.50 10.42 5.43
C ALA A 59 7.04 9.98 5.29
N LEU A 60 6.61 8.93 6.01
CA LEU A 60 5.22 8.47 6.00
C LEU A 60 4.26 9.49 6.64
N LEU A 61 4.70 10.18 7.69
CA LEU A 61 3.90 11.17 8.42
C LEU A 61 3.83 12.52 7.70
N ALA A 62 4.71 12.79 6.72
CA ALA A 62 4.71 14.02 5.94
C ALA A 62 3.38 14.26 5.20
N ASP A 63 2.74 13.17 4.75
CA ASP A 63 1.43 13.19 4.09
C ASP A 63 0.25 13.35 5.07
N LYS A 64 0.53 13.48 6.37
CA LYS A 64 -0.45 13.63 7.47
C LYS A 64 -1.60 12.61 7.39
N PRO A 65 -1.30 11.30 7.31
CA PRO A 65 -2.35 10.30 7.29
C PRO A 65 -3.11 10.26 8.62
N GLU A 66 -4.41 10.00 8.58
CA GLU A 66 -5.22 9.73 9.78
C GLU A 66 -4.91 8.35 10.37
N VAL A 67 -4.60 7.38 9.50
CA VAL A 67 -4.26 6.00 9.85
C VAL A 67 -3.20 5.47 8.90
N ILE A 68 -2.24 4.72 9.45
CA ILE A 68 -1.25 3.97 8.68
C ILE A 68 -1.51 2.49 8.95
N LEU A 69 -1.72 1.71 7.89
CA LEU A 69 -1.80 0.26 7.95
C LEU A 69 -0.47 -0.32 7.50
N ILE A 70 0.19 -1.09 8.36
CA ILE A 70 1.45 -1.76 8.05
C ILE A 70 1.17 -3.24 7.83
N GLY A 71 1.36 -3.70 6.61
CA GLY A 71 1.44 -5.13 6.29
C GLY A 71 2.87 -5.61 6.48
N THR A 72 3.09 -6.56 7.39
CA THR A 72 4.43 -7.10 7.69
C THR A 72 4.80 -8.32 6.85
N GLY A 73 3.90 -8.80 6.01
CA GLY A 73 4.03 -10.13 5.41
C GLY A 73 3.77 -11.26 6.42
N PRO A 74 4.07 -12.51 6.05
CA PRO A 74 3.99 -13.70 6.91
C PRO A 74 5.01 -13.71 8.04
#